data_AF-A0A7C7UR10-F1
#
_entry.id   AF-A0A7C7UR10-F1
#
_cell.length_a   1.000
_cell.length_b   1.000
_cell.length_c   1.000
_cell.angle_alpha   90.00
_cell.angle_beta   90.00
_cell.angle_gamma   90.00
#
_symmetry.space_group_name_H-M   'P 1'
#
loop_
_entity.id
_entity.type
_entity.pdbx_description
1 polymer ?
#
loop_
_entity_poly.entity_id
_entity_poly.type
_entity_poly.pdbx_seq_one_letter_code
_entity_poly.pdbx_strand_id
1 'polypeptide(L)'
;MRAYPLDKSLVRRIIEGLRHPSELTDEEALAIALWRRLRQAGHRLFISVETENILQGFSALREVQTFLASVETMEAGKYFKRWARRLREYGFSSEDTKVLSLGTFGTDESGNILGVEAIITLDRAFINNFEANLFALRERLKAVTVNLSAPFCGAVLPELKRPEELLALGEGIQ
;
A
#
# COMPACT_ATOMS: atom_id res chain seq x y z
N MET A 1 -7.10 -6.12 -13.61
CA MET A 1 -7.11 -6.24 -12.15
C MET A 1 -5.79 -5.72 -11.61
N ARG A 2 -5.82 -4.75 -10.69
CA ARG A 2 -4.62 -4.12 -10.10
C ARG A 2 -4.48 -4.46 -8.61
N ALA A 3 -3.29 -4.24 -8.06
CA ALA A 3 -2.94 -4.49 -6.67
C ALA A 3 -2.60 -3.16 -5.97
N TYR A 4 -3.21 -2.90 -4.81
CA TYR A 4 -3.01 -1.68 -4.03
C TYR A 4 -2.76 -1.99 -2.56
N PRO A 5 -1.57 -1.69 -2.01
CA PRO A 5 -1.35 -1.66 -0.58
C PRO A 5 -2.02 -0.43 0.02
N LEU A 6 -2.75 -0.67 1.10
CA LEU A 6 -3.33 0.34 1.96
C LEU A 6 -2.35 0.59 3.10
N ASP A 7 -1.89 1.82 3.23
CA ASP A 7 -1.07 2.18 4.37
C ASP A 7 -1.89 2.12 5.68
N LYS A 8 -1.19 2.11 6.81
CA LYS A 8 -1.82 2.01 8.12
C LYS A 8 -2.77 3.18 8.42
N SER A 9 -2.47 4.39 7.92
CA SER A 9 -3.30 5.57 8.14
C SER A 9 -4.65 5.43 7.47
N LEU A 10 -4.68 4.97 6.21
CA LEU A 10 -5.91 4.71 5.46
C LEU A 10 -6.70 3.55 6.07
N VAL A 11 -6.03 2.46 6.45
CA VAL A 11 -6.65 1.32 7.13
C VAL A 11 -7.39 1.78 8.39
N ARG A 12 -6.73 2.62 9.21
CA ARG A 12 -7.35 3.18 10.41
C ARG A 12 -8.63 3.94 10.08
N ARG A 13 -8.59 4.85 9.10
CA ARG A 13 -9.78 5.64 8.70
C ARG A 13 -10.92 4.78 8.18
N ILE A 14 -10.62 3.71 7.45
CA ILE A 14 -11.64 2.76 7.01
C ILE A 14 -12.31 2.09 8.21
N ILE A 15 -11.54 1.59 9.16
CA ILE A 15 -12.07 0.92 10.36
C ILE A 15 -12.89 1.89 11.22
N GLU A 16 -12.37 3.10 11.47
CA GLU A 16 -13.04 4.13 12.27
C GLU A 16 -14.40 4.50 11.65
N GLY A 17 -14.45 4.77 10.35
CA GLY A 17 -15.70 5.10 9.70
C GLY A 17 -16.67 3.91 9.58
N LEU A 18 -16.17 2.67 9.47
CA LEU A 18 -17.03 1.48 9.51
C LEU A 18 -17.70 1.29 10.87
N ARG A 19 -17.03 1.71 11.94
CA ARG A 19 -17.56 1.67 13.31
C ARG A 19 -18.64 2.72 13.54
N HIS A 20 -18.53 3.89 12.91
CA HIS A 20 -19.44 5.04 13.11
C HIS A 20 -20.01 5.58 11.78
N PRO A 21 -20.83 4.79 11.05
CA PRO A 21 -21.25 5.12 9.68
C PRO A 21 -22.15 6.37 9.57
N SER A 22 -22.73 6.86 10.66
CA SER A 22 -23.58 8.05 10.69
C SER A 22 -22.81 9.37 10.90
N GLU A 23 -21.54 9.30 11.31
CA GLU A 23 -20.75 10.47 11.75
C GLU A 23 -19.33 10.38 11.17
N LEU A 24 -19.24 10.37 9.84
CA LEU A 24 -17.95 10.29 9.15
C LEU A 24 -17.30 11.67 9.04
N THR A 25 -16.02 11.74 9.38
CA THR A 25 -15.15 12.82 8.91
C THR A 25 -14.91 12.72 7.40
N ASP A 26 -14.46 13.81 6.78
CA ASP A 26 -14.16 13.82 5.35
C ASP A 26 -13.12 12.76 4.95
N GLU A 27 -12.09 12.53 5.79
CA GLU A 27 -11.07 11.51 5.55
C GLU A 27 -11.64 10.09 5.61
N GLU A 28 -12.51 9.80 6.60
CA GLU A 28 -13.15 8.50 6.74
C GLU A 28 -14.13 8.23 5.60
N ALA A 29 -14.90 9.25 5.20
CA ALA A 29 -15.81 9.17 4.07
C ALA A 29 -15.04 8.86 2.76
N LEU A 30 -13.94 9.57 2.50
CA LEU A 30 -13.07 9.33 1.35
C LEU A 30 -12.44 7.93 1.39
N ALA A 31 -11.91 7.52 2.54
CA ALA A 31 -11.27 6.22 2.71
C ALA A 31 -12.25 5.07 2.46
N ILE A 32 -13.46 5.15 3.02
CA ILE A 32 -14.52 4.15 2.82
C ILE A 32 -15.00 4.14 1.38
N ALA A 33 -15.22 5.31 0.77
CA ALA A 33 -15.65 5.41 -0.62
C ALA A 33 -14.64 4.75 -1.56
N LEU A 34 -13.34 5.03 -1.38
CA LEU A 34 -12.27 4.40 -2.15
C LEU A 34 -12.24 2.89 -1.92
N TRP A 35 -12.22 2.43 -0.67
CA TRP A 35 -12.17 1.01 -0.34
C TRP A 35 -13.33 0.24 -0.97
N ARG A 36 -14.56 0.76 -0.86
CA ARG A 36 -15.75 0.16 -1.51
C ARG A 36 -15.59 0.11 -3.02
N ARG A 37 -15.15 1.21 -3.64
CA ARG A 37 -14.97 1.29 -5.09
C ARG A 37 -13.94 0.28 -5.59
N LEU A 38 -12.77 0.23 -4.96
CA LEU A 38 -11.71 -0.70 -5.37
C LEU A 38 -12.15 -2.16 -5.22
N ARG A 39 -12.88 -2.49 -4.15
CA ARG A 39 -13.48 -3.81 -3.97
C ARG A 39 -14.51 -4.14 -5.05
N GLN A 40 -15.41 -3.21 -5.36
CA GLN A 40 -16.45 -3.40 -6.37
C GLN A 40 -15.86 -3.60 -7.77
N ALA A 41 -14.75 -2.91 -8.08
CA ALA A 41 -14.00 -3.09 -9.32
C ALA A 41 -13.09 -4.34 -9.32
N GLY A 42 -13.12 -5.16 -8.27
CA GLY A 42 -12.38 -6.42 -8.20
C GLY A 42 -10.86 -6.25 -8.08
N HIS A 43 -10.38 -5.11 -7.60
CA HIS A 43 -8.95 -4.93 -7.32
C HIS A 43 -8.52 -5.72 -6.08
N ARG A 44 -7.25 -6.13 -6.07
CA ARG A 44 -6.63 -6.78 -4.92
C ARG A 44 -6.12 -5.70 -3.97
N LEU A 45 -6.55 -5.75 -2.72
CA LEU A 45 -6.18 -4.80 -1.69
C LEU A 45 -5.24 -5.48 -0.72
N PHE A 46 -4.12 -4.84 -0.39
CA PHE A 46 -3.10 -5.41 0.47
C PHE A 46 -2.90 -4.60 1.75
N ILE A 47 -2.52 -5.27 2.83
CA ILE A 47 -1.96 -4.65 4.03
C ILE A 47 -0.62 -5.31 4.36
N SER A 48 0.20 -4.67 5.20
CA SER A 48 1.42 -5.32 5.69
C SER A 48 1.11 -6.40 6.74
N VAL A 49 2.00 -7.37 6.89
CA VAL A 49 1.95 -8.38 7.96
C VAL A 49 1.83 -7.71 9.34
N GLU A 50 2.53 -6.60 9.58
CA GLU A 50 2.41 -5.87 10.85
C GLU A 50 1.01 -5.28 11.07
N THR A 51 0.39 -4.78 10.00
CA THR A 51 -0.97 -4.23 10.07
C THR A 51 -1.99 -5.33 10.32
N GLU A 52 -1.85 -6.47 9.64
CA GLU A 52 -2.67 -7.65 9.89
C GLU A 52 -2.56 -8.10 11.34
N ASN A 53 -1.34 -8.28 11.87
CA ASN A 53 -1.10 -8.71 13.24
C ASN A 53 -1.76 -7.79 14.27
N ILE A 54 -1.73 -6.47 14.04
CA ILE A 54 -2.44 -5.51 14.89
C ILE A 54 -3.95 -5.74 14.82
N LEU A 55 -4.51 -5.86 13.61
CA LEU A 55 -5.95 -6.03 13.41
C LEU A 55 -6.46 -7.37 13.95
N GLN A 56 -5.68 -8.44 13.88
CA GLN A 56 -6.05 -9.74 14.45
C GLN A 56 -6.28 -9.65 15.97
N GLY A 57 -5.58 -8.76 16.68
CA GLY A 57 -5.84 -8.46 18.08
C GLY A 57 -7.22 -7.84 18.36
N PHE A 58 -7.89 -7.32 17.33
CA PHE A 58 -9.24 -6.75 17.38
C PHE A 58 -10.24 -7.55 16.54
N SER A 59 -9.94 -8.81 16.22
CA SER A 59 -10.76 -9.68 15.36
C SER A 59 -12.17 -9.97 15.88
N ALA A 60 -12.48 -9.65 17.14
CA ALA A 60 -13.85 -9.73 17.67
C ALA A 60 -14.77 -8.59 17.18
N LEU A 61 -14.20 -7.49 16.67
CA LEU A 61 -14.95 -6.34 16.17
C LEU A 61 -15.43 -6.60 14.74
N ARG A 62 -16.72 -6.35 14.47
CA ARG A 62 -17.35 -6.65 13.17
C ARG A 62 -16.74 -5.84 12.03
N GLU A 63 -16.41 -4.59 12.28
CA GLU A 63 -15.77 -3.69 11.32
C GLU A 63 -14.38 -4.20 10.90
N VAL A 64 -13.61 -4.75 11.85
CA VAL A 64 -12.29 -5.35 11.59
C VAL A 64 -12.44 -6.63 10.78
N GLN A 65 -13.37 -7.52 11.15
CA GLN A 65 -13.66 -8.73 10.36
C GLN A 65 -14.09 -8.39 8.93
N THR A 66 -14.97 -7.39 8.78
CA THR A 66 -15.47 -6.94 7.47
C THR A 66 -14.34 -6.41 6.59
N PHE A 67 -13.40 -5.68 7.19
CA PHE A 67 -12.23 -5.16 6.49
C PHE A 67 -11.24 -6.29 6.14
N LEU A 68 -10.86 -7.14 7.09
CA LEU A 68 -9.93 -8.25 6.89
C LEU A 68 -10.44 -9.25 5.83
N ALA A 69 -11.74 -9.49 5.75
CA ALA A 69 -12.34 -10.32 4.70
C ALA A 69 -12.23 -9.75 3.28
N SER A 70 -11.67 -8.54 3.12
CA SER A 70 -11.56 -7.84 1.85
C SER A 70 -10.15 -7.44 1.43
N VAL A 71 -9.16 -7.80 2.25
CA VAL A 71 -7.76 -7.49 2.00
C VAL A 71 -6.93 -8.75 2.12
N GLU A 72 -5.78 -8.73 1.46
CA GLU A 72 -4.76 -9.75 1.51
C GLU A 72 -3.52 -9.21 2.25
N THR A 73 -2.66 -10.10 2.72
CA THR A 73 -1.39 -9.70 3.33
C THR A 73 -0.28 -9.71 2.31
N MET A 74 0.49 -8.62 2.27
CA MET A 74 1.69 -8.52 1.46
C MET A 74 2.91 -8.91 2.27
N GLU A 75 3.63 -9.91 1.78
CA GLU A 75 4.82 -10.45 2.41
C GLU A 75 6.10 -9.77 1.91
N ALA A 76 7.13 -9.79 2.76
CA ALA A 76 8.43 -9.26 2.39
C ALA A 76 9.18 -10.23 1.46
N GLY A 77 9.30 -9.86 0.18
CA GLY A 77 10.09 -10.65 -0.78
C GLY A 77 11.60 -10.58 -0.55
N LYS A 78 12.35 -11.35 -1.34
CA LYS A 78 13.79 -11.61 -1.17
C LYS A 78 14.65 -10.36 -1.00
N TYR A 79 14.35 -9.28 -1.72
CA TYR A 79 15.17 -8.05 -1.73
C TYR A 79 14.61 -6.92 -0.85
N PHE A 80 13.50 -7.18 -0.14
CA PHE A 80 12.83 -6.21 0.74
C PHE A 80 13.80 -5.49 1.69
N LYS A 81 14.54 -6.24 2.52
CA LYS A 81 15.43 -5.66 3.55
C LYS A 81 16.56 -4.82 2.93
N ARG A 82 17.09 -5.27 1.79
CA ARG A 82 18.17 -4.57 1.07
C ARG A 82 17.65 -3.25 0.54
N TRP A 83 16.45 -3.24 -0.04
CA TRP A 83 15.84 -2.04 -0.57
C TRP A 83 15.43 -1.06 0.53
N ALA A 84 14.81 -1.53 1.62
CA ALA A 84 14.46 -0.70 2.77
C ALA A 84 15.67 0.04 3.35
N ARG A 85 16.83 -0.62 3.41
CA ARG A 85 18.08 0.02 3.85
C ARG A 85 18.49 1.17 2.92
N ARG A 86 18.34 1.01 1.60
CA ARG A 86 18.65 2.08 0.63
C ARG A 86 17.69 3.24 0.73
N LEU A 87 16.40 2.97 0.92
CA LEU A 87 15.40 4.02 1.09
C LEU A 87 15.72 4.90 2.30
N ARG A 88 16.24 4.36 3.41
CA ARG A 88 16.64 5.17 4.57
C ARG A 88 17.73 6.20 4.26
N GLU A 89 18.54 5.99 3.22
CA GLU A 89 19.55 6.97 2.76
C GLU A 89 18.88 8.27 2.25
N TYR A 90 17.59 8.23 1.91
CA TYR A 90 16.79 9.36 1.41
C TYR A 90 15.85 9.96 2.48
N GLY A 91 16.11 9.71 3.76
CA GLY A 91 15.39 10.36 4.87
C GLY A 91 13.99 9.82 5.16
N PHE A 92 13.55 8.74 4.51
CA PHE A 92 12.29 8.07 4.84
C PHE A 92 12.30 7.47 6.25
N SER A 93 11.14 7.48 6.92
CA SER A 93 10.99 6.84 8.22
C SER A 93 11.12 5.31 8.12
N SER A 94 11.28 4.65 9.27
CA SER A 94 11.30 3.19 9.31
C SER A 94 10.00 2.57 8.79
N GLU A 95 8.87 3.24 8.97
CA GLU A 95 7.55 2.79 8.49
C GLU A 95 7.43 2.98 6.97
N ASP A 96 7.72 4.19 6.48
CA ASP A 96 7.66 4.51 5.04
C ASP A 96 8.60 3.62 4.22
N THR A 97 9.81 3.37 4.72
CA THR A 97 10.76 2.49 4.04
C THR A 97 10.25 1.06 3.93
N LYS A 98 9.52 0.56 4.93
CA LYS A 98 8.87 -0.75 4.83
C LYS A 98 7.75 -0.73 3.82
N VAL A 99 6.86 0.26 3.88
CA VAL A 99 5.71 0.38 2.97
C VAL A 99 6.17 0.46 1.51
N LEU A 100 7.12 1.34 1.19
CA LEU A 100 7.73 1.41 -0.16
C LEU A 100 8.42 0.10 -0.55
N SER A 101 9.08 -0.56 0.40
CA SER A 101 9.77 -1.81 0.09
C SER A 101 8.84 -2.97 -0.17
N LEU A 102 7.69 -3.03 0.52
CA LEU A 102 6.61 -3.95 0.19
C LEU A 102 6.03 -3.60 -1.19
N GLY A 103 5.76 -2.32 -1.47
CA GLY A 103 5.27 -1.94 -2.79
C GLY A 103 6.27 -2.19 -3.94
N THR A 104 7.57 -2.30 -3.67
CA THR A 104 8.59 -2.57 -4.70
C THR A 104 8.91 -4.06 -4.85
N PHE A 105 9.11 -4.77 -3.73
CA PHE A 105 9.61 -6.15 -3.68
C PHE A 105 8.73 -7.09 -2.86
N GLY A 106 7.56 -6.63 -2.42
CA GLY A 106 6.60 -7.47 -1.72
C GLY A 106 5.94 -8.48 -2.64
N THR A 107 5.42 -9.54 -2.05
CA THR A 107 4.72 -10.61 -2.76
C THR A 107 3.40 -10.91 -2.07
N ASP A 108 2.48 -11.57 -2.77
CA ASP A 108 1.40 -12.27 -2.10
C ASP A 108 1.95 -13.59 -1.50
N GLU A 109 1.12 -14.28 -0.72
CA GLU A 109 1.48 -15.55 -0.07
C GLU A 109 1.97 -16.61 -1.08
N SER A 110 1.40 -16.59 -2.29
CA SER A 110 1.77 -17.52 -3.36
C SER A 110 3.02 -17.12 -4.14
N GLY A 111 3.57 -15.92 -3.93
CA GLY A 111 4.71 -15.42 -4.70
C GLY A 111 4.38 -15.05 -6.15
N ASN A 112 3.10 -14.90 -6.49
CA ASN A 112 2.60 -14.65 -7.85
C ASN A 112 2.70 -13.17 -8.26
N ILE A 113 2.76 -12.26 -7.30
CA ILE A 113 2.99 -10.83 -7.54
C ILE A 113 4.38 -10.41 -7.08
N LEU A 114 4.94 -9.42 -7.78
CA LEU A 114 6.17 -8.74 -7.40
C LEU A 114 5.90 -7.23 -7.37
N GLY A 115 5.89 -6.67 -6.17
CA GLY A 115 5.54 -5.28 -5.96
C GLY A 115 4.11 -4.96 -6.39
N VAL A 116 3.82 -3.67 -6.49
CA VAL A 116 2.50 -3.12 -6.78
C VAL A 116 2.60 -1.90 -7.68
N GLU A 117 1.48 -1.52 -8.27
CA GLU A 117 1.41 -0.33 -9.13
C GLU A 117 1.38 0.96 -8.31
N ALA A 118 0.54 1.01 -7.26
CA ALA A 118 0.43 2.17 -6.39
C ALA A 118 0.17 1.77 -4.93
N ILE A 119 0.75 2.53 -4.02
CA ILE A 119 0.45 2.50 -2.58
C ILE A 119 -0.51 3.67 -2.29
N ILE A 120 -1.56 3.38 -1.53
CA ILE A 120 -2.55 4.38 -1.15
C ILE A 120 -2.26 4.86 0.27
N THR A 121 -2.11 6.17 0.45
CA THR A 121 -1.78 6.78 1.74
C THR A 121 -2.44 8.15 1.91
N LEU A 122 -2.73 8.52 3.15
CA LEU A 122 -3.14 9.87 3.54
C LEU A 122 -1.96 10.76 3.97
N ASP A 123 -0.76 10.18 4.14
CA ASP A 123 0.41 10.89 4.64
C ASP A 123 1.05 11.77 3.57
N ARG A 124 0.79 13.08 3.66
CA ARG A 124 1.36 14.09 2.75
C ARG A 124 2.88 14.23 2.90
N ALA A 125 3.44 14.06 4.11
CA ALA A 125 4.88 14.17 4.30
C ALA A 125 5.61 13.03 3.58
N PHE A 126 5.03 11.82 3.65
CA PHE A 126 5.53 10.66 2.92
C PHE A 126 5.47 10.86 1.40
N ILE A 127 4.33 11.36 0.88
CA ILE A 127 4.18 11.69 -0.56
C ILE A 127 5.19 12.73 -1.00
N ASN A 128 5.28 13.86 -0.28
CA ASN A 128 6.19 14.94 -0.65
C ASN A 128 7.65 14.49 -0.65
N ASN A 129 8.06 13.69 0.34
CA ASN A 129 9.42 13.14 0.37
C ASN A 129 9.67 12.16 -0.78
N PHE A 130 8.67 11.35 -1.13
CA PHE A 130 8.75 10.44 -2.26
C PHE A 130 8.90 11.18 -3.59
N GLU A 131 8.07 12.18 -3.85
CA GLU A 131 8.12 13.00 -5.06
C GLU A 131 9.44 13.75 -5.18
N ALA A 132 9.92 14.35 -4.09
CA ALA A 132 11.19 15.07 -4.06
C ALA A 132 12.39 14.17 -4.43
N ASN A 133 12.30 12.87 -4.16
CA ASN A 133 13.37 11.90 -4.41
C ASN A 133 13.09 10.96 -5.60
N LEU A 134 11.96 11.11 -6.31
CA LEU A 134 11.46 10.12 -7.27
C LEU A 134 12.48 9.74 -8.34
N PHE A 135 13.15 10.73 -8.93
CA PHE A 135 14.17 10.48 -9.96
C PHE A 135 15.35 9.66 -9.41
N ALA A 136 15.89 10.08 -8.27
CA ALA A 136 17.02 9.41 -7.63
C ALA A 136 16.66 7.98 -7.19
N LEU A 137 15.44 7.77 -6.69
CA LEU A 137 14.91 6.46 -6.32
C LEU A 137 14.82 5.52 -7.53
N ARG A 138 14.31 6.01 -8.68
CA ARG A 138 14.21 5.22 -9.92
C ARG A 138 15.58 4.77 -10.43
N GLU A 139 16.54 5.69 -10.50
CA GLU A 139 17.91 5.36 -10.91
C GLU A 139 18.56 4.36 -9.95
N ARG A 140 18.35 4.55 -8.64
CA ARG A 140 18.86 3.63 -7.62
C ARG A 140 18.24 2.25 -7.73
N LEU A 141 16.93 2.16 -7.95
CA LEU A 141 16.23 0.89 -8.10
C LEU A 141 16.74 0.16 -9.34
N LYS A 142 16.84 0.85 -10.49
CA LYS A 142 17.38 0.30 -11.73
C LYS A 142 18.79 -0.28 -11.56
N ALA A 143 19.66 0.44 -10.86
CA ALA A 143 21.01 -0.02 -10.56
C ALA A 143 21.02 -1.27 -9.64
N VAL A 144 20.02 -1.41 -8.77
CA VAL A 144 19.87 -2.58 -7.90
C VAL A 144 19.27 -3.76 -8.65
N THR A 145 18.31 -3.54 -9.55
CA THR A 145 17.55 -4.60 -10.23
C THR A 145 18.26 -5.20 -11.44
N VAL A 146 19.16 -4.46 -12.10
CA VAL A 146 19.84 -4.90 -13.34
C VAL A 146 20.58 -6.24 -13.22
N ASN A 147 21.06 -6.59 -12.02
CA ASN A 147 21.80 -7.83 -11.77
C ASN A 147 21.01 -8.87 -10.97
N LEU A 148 19.70 -8.68 -10.79
CA LEU A 148 18.86 -9.64 -10.06
C LEU A 148 18.32 -10.71 -11.01
N SER A 149 18.09 -11.90 -10.48
CA SER A 149 17.39 -12.95 -11.23
C SER A 149 15.91 -12.59 -11.41
N ALA A 150 15.27 -13.18 -12.41
CA ALA A 150 13.82 -13.15 -12.51
C ALA A 150 13.17 -13.71 -11.21
N PRO A 151 11.99 -13.20 -10.81
CA PRO A 151 11.28 -12.06 -11.41
C PRO A 151 11.82 -10.69 -10.96
N PHE A 152 12.74 -10.64 -9.99
CA PHE A 152 13.15 -9.42 -9.29
C PHE A 152 13.83 -8.35 -10.14
N CYS A 153 14.38 -8.70 -11.30
CA CYS A 153 14.86 -7.73 -12.28
C CYS A 153 13.75 -6.83 -12.84
N GLY A 154 12.49 -7.27 -12.78
CA GLY A 154 11.31 -6.53 -13.20
C GLY A 154 10.66 -5.70 -12.10
N ALA A 155 11.25 -5.60 -10.90
CA ALA A 155 10.69 -4.77 -9.82
C ALA A 155 10.66 -3.29 -10.22
N VAL A 156 9.53 -2.64 -9.96
CA VAL A 156 9.30 -1.22 -10.25
C VAL A 156 8.98 -0.45 -8.97
N LEU A 157 9.25 0.85 -8.99
CA LEU A 157 8.86 1.72 -7.89
C LEU A 157 7.35 2.00 -8.00
N PRO A 158 6.57 1.80 -6.93
CA PRO A 158 5.14 2.10 -6.96
C PRO A 158 4.89 3.60 -7.02
N GLU A 159 3.73 4.01 -7.52
CA GLU A 159 3.23 5.36 -7.29
C GLU A 159 2.72 5.51 -5.85
N LEU A 160 2.75 6.72 -5.29
CA LEU A 160 2.01 7.05 -4.08
C LEU A 160 0.77 7.84 -4.49
N LYS A 161 -0.40 7.41 -4.02
CA LYS A 161 -1.69 8.04 -4.34
C LYS A 161 -2.48 8.34 -3.09
N ARG A 162 -3.17 9.46 -3.10
CA ARG A 162 -4.21 9.78 -2.12
C ARG A 162 -5.56 9.23 -2.60
N PRO A 163 -6.50 8.97 -1.68
CA PRO A 163 -7.84 8.50 -2.04
C PRO A 163 -8.54 9.35 -3.08
N GLU A 164 -8.48 10.68 -2.96
CA GLU A 164 -9.15 11.59 -3.88
C GLU A 164 -8.63 11.50 -5.32
N GLU A 165 -7.34 11.20 -5.52
CA GLU A 165 -6.74 11.07 -6.86
C GLU A 165 -7.31 9.84 -7.58
N LEU A 166 -7.39 8.71 -6.89
CA LEU A 166 -7.94 7.47 -7.45
C LEU A 166 -9.46 7.55 -7.66
N LEU A 167 -10.18 8.26 -6.79
CA LEU A 167 -11.60 8.50 -6.96
C LEU A 167 -11.90 9.41 -8.16
N ALA A 168 -11.07 10.45 -8.39
CA ALA A 168 -11.22 11.41 -9.48
C ALA A 168 -10.85 10.83 -10.85
N LEU A 169 -9.86 9.93 -10.91
CA LEU A 169 -9.42 9.28 -12.15
C LEU A 169 -10.48 8.37 -12.79
N GLY A 170 -11.60 8.16 -12.12
CA GLY A 170 -12.72 7.46 -12.73
C GLY A 170 -12.40 6.01 -13.07
N GLU A 171 -11.38 5.39 -12.45
CA GLU A 171 -10.89 4.06 -12.83
C GLU A 171 -12.09 3.10 -13.02
N GLY A 172 -12.25 2.76 -14.30
CA GLY A 172 -13.20 1.90 -15.01
C GLY A 172 -14.47 1.44 -14.31
N ILE A 173 -15.59 2.12 -14.61
CA ILE A 173 -16.82 1.39 -14.92
C ILE A 173 -16.63 0.90 -16.37
N GLN A 174 -16.28 -0.36 -16.53
CA GLN A 174 -16.63 -1.15 -17.71
C GLN A 174 -17.38 -2.38 -17.24
#